data_AF-A0A367Z225-F1
#
_entry.id   AF-A0A367Z225-F1
#
_cell.length_a   1.000
_cell.length_b   1.000
_cell.length_c   1.000
_cell.angle_alpha   90.00
_cell.angle_beta   90.00
_cell.angle_gamma   90.00
#
_symmetry.space_group_name_H-M   'P 1'
#
loop_
_entity.id
_entity.type
_entity.pdbx_description
1 polymer ?
#
loop_
_entity_poly.entity_id
_entity_poly.type
_entity_poly.pdbx_seq_one_letter_code
_entity_poly.pdbx_strand_id
1 'polypeptide(L)'
;MKKIIFIIPLLILSCASHRDATRSDSDRENLLSEFEMSFNPSDYDEEIRLEEKKKESVEIKPKEKVNQEIINGFRIQIAMTKEINEANTIKNDLINLFPEQNVYVIFESPYYKIRLGDFTDKESANRMLPNIVDKGYKSAWVVPDKVVKK
;
A
#
# COMPACT_ATOMS: atom_id res chain seq x y z
N MET A 1 39.40 42.47 56.31
CA MET A 1 38.05 41.98 56.65
C MET A 1 37.26 41.93 55.34
N LYS A 2 36.71 40.85 54.79
CA LYS A 2 36.42 39.47 55.20
C LYS A 2 36.74 38.55 54.01
N LYS A 3 37.20 37.33 54.32
CA LYS A 3 37.45 36.24 53.38
C LYS A 3 36.11 35.65 52.93
N ILE A 4 35.94 35.37 51.65
CA ILE A 4 34.93 34.42 51.17
C ILE A 4 35.68 33.39 50.33
N ILE A 5 35.93 32.26 50.97
CA ILE A 5 36.32 30.98 50.37
C ILE A 5 34.99 30.26 50.14
N PHE A 6 34.71 29.82 48.92
CA PHE A 6 33.77 28.72 48.74
C PHE A 6 34.27 27.76 47.65
N ILE A 7 34.28 26.51 48.08
CA ILE A 7 34.91 25.32 47.53
C ILE A 7 34.17 24.85 46.26
N ILE A 8 34.94 24.51 45.23
CA ILE A 8 34.59 23.59 44.12
C ILE A 8 35.39 22.29 44.41
N PRO A 9 35.00 21.05 43.99
CA PRO A 9 33.74 20.49 43.48
C PRO A 9 33.29 19.24 44.29
N LEU A 10 32.01 18.86 44.26
CA LEU A 10 31.61 17.48 44.60
C LEU A 10 31.29 16.70 43.33
N LEU A 11 32.27 15.88 42.98
CA LEU A 11 32.33 14.96 41.86
C LEU A 11 31.35 13.80 42.15
N ILE A 12 30.16 13.84 41.54
CA ILE A 12 29.21 12.72 41.57
C ILE A 12 29.74 11.59 40.68
N LEU A 13 30.54 10.72 41.30
CA LEU A 13 30.89 9.40 40.77
C LEU A 13 29.61 8.53 40.79
N SER A 14 28.78 8.68 39.75
CA SER A 14 27.73 7.71 39.45
C SER A 14 28.38 6.55 38.70
N CYS A 15 28.80 5.52 39.44
CA CYS A 15 29.06 4.23 38.83
C CYS A 15 27.71 3.62 38.45
N ALA A 16 27.24 3.86 37.23
CA ALA A 16 26.24 3.01 36.61
C ALA A 16 26.91 1.66 36.34
N SER A 17 26.65 0.67 37.19
CA SER A 17 26.99 -0.72 36.89
C SER A 17 26.11 -1.18 35.73
N HIS A 18 26.63 -1.04 34.51
CA HIS A 18 26.03 -1.62 33.32
C HIS A 18 26.33 -3.11 33.35
N ARG A 19 25.32 -3.94 33.63
CA ARG A 19 25.41 -5.38 33.38
C ARG A 19 25.16 -5.58 31.89
N ASP A 20 26.23 -5.60 31.11
CA ASP A 20 26.16 -6.13 29.76
C ASP A 20 25.81 -7.61 29.86
N ALA A 21 24.56 -7.94 29.52
CA ALA A 21 24.17 -9.31 29.22
C ALA A 21 24.73 -9.64 27.82
N THR A 22 26.04 -9.83 27.72
CA THR A 22 26.66 -10.48 26.56
C THR A 22 26.23 -11.95 26.59
N ARG A 23 25.04 -12.22 26.05
CA ARG A 23 24.71 -13.57 25.57
C ARG A 23 25.71 -13.83 24.45
N SER A 24 26.64 -14.76 24.67
CA SER A 24 27.87 -14.84 23.87
C SER A 24 27.53 -15.12 22.40
N ASP A 25 28.23 -14.46 21.48
CA ASP A 25 28.01 -14.68 20.04
C ASP A 25 28.24 -16.16 19.66
N SER A 26 29.10 -16.86 20.40
CA SER A 26 29.28 -18.31 20.28
C SER A 26 28.02 -19.10 20.60
N ASP A 27 27.19 -18.67 21.56
CA ASP A 27 25.92 -19.35 21.83
C ASP A 27 24.95 -19.19 20.67
N ARG A 28 24.97 -18.05 19.97
CA ARG A 28 24.09 -17.80 18.81
C ARG A 28 24.52 -18.61 17.60
N GLU A 29 25.82 -18.64 17.30
CA GLU A 29 26.40 -19.46 16.23
C GLU A 29 26.11 -20.94 16.44
N ASN A 30 26.25 -21.45 17.67
CA ASN A 30 25.92 -22.83 17.99
C ASN A 30 24.42 -23.13 17.83
N LEU A 31 23.55 -22.21 18.27
CA LEU A 31 22.10 -22.35 18.10
C LEU A 31 21.66 -22.26 16.63
N LEU A 32 22.31 -21.41 15.83
CA LEU A 32 22.06 -21.29 14.40
C LEU A 32 22.52 -22.54 13.65
N SER A 33 23.72 -23.05 13.97
CA SER A 33 24.24 -24.30 13.41
C SER A 33 23.33 -25.49 13.74
N GLU A 34 22.87 -25.59 14.99
CA GLU A 34 21.93 -26.65 15.41
C GLU A 34 20.58 -26.57 14.67
N PHE A 35 20.08 -25.35 14.43
CA PHE A 35 18.85 -25.12 13.67
C PHE A 35 19.03 -25.44 12.18
N GLU A 36 20.14 -25.01 11.56
CA GLU A 36 20.43 -25.28 10.15
C GLU A 36 20.70 -26.77 9.88
N MET A 37 21.37 -27.47 10.81
CA MET A 37 21.63 -28.90 10.69
C MET A 37 20.37 -29.77 10.84
N SER A 38 19.37 -29.29 11.57
CA SER A 38 18.11 -30.00 11.80
C SER A 38 16.99 -29.60 10.84
N PHE A 39 17.22 -28.59 9.99
CA PHE A 39 16.22 -28.14 9.03
C PHE A 39 16.14 -29.10 7.83
N ASN A 40 15.14 -29.97 7.83
CA ASN A 40 14.78 -30.80 6.69
C ASN A 40 13.56 -30.19 5.95
N PRO A 41 13.74 -29.62 4.75
CA PRO A 41 12.62 -29.04 3.98
C PRO A 41 11.47 -30.02 3.75
N SER A 42 11.79 -31.32 3.65
CA SER A 42 10.80 -32.35 3.37
C SER A 42 9.91 -32.74 4.55
N ASP A 43 10.23 -32.31 5.78
CA ASP A 43 9.31 -32.44 6.93
C ASP A 43 8.07 -31.54 6.79
N TYR A 44 8.15 -30.54 5.90
CA TYR A 44 7.06 -29.63 5.54
C TYR A 44 6.46 -29.91 4.17
N ASP A 45 6.94 -30.94 3.47
CA ASP A 45 6.26 -31.46 2.29
C ASP A 45 4.98 -32.15 2.79
N GLU A 46 3.91 -31.36 3.00
CA GLU A 46 2.59 -31.93 3.20
C GLU A 46 2.28 -32.81 1.98
N GLU A 47 2.10 -34.12 2.18
CA GLU A 47 1.43 -34.95 1.20
C GLU A 47 0.07 -34.30 0.97
N ILE A 48 -0.10 -33.67 -0.19
CA ILE A 48 -1.37 -33.08 -0.61
C ILE A 48 -2.34 -34.26 -0.77
N ARG A 49 -2.95 -34.67 0.33
CA ARG A 49 -4.14 -35.51 0.30
C ARG A 49 -5.19 -34.61 -0.32
N LEU A 50 -5.44 -34.84 -1.60
CA LEU A 50 -6.57 -34.29 -2.33
C LEU A 50 -7.84 -34.86 -1.68
N GLU A 51 -8.19 -34.38 -0.49
CA GLU A 51 -9.53 -34.48 -0.02
C GLU A 51 -10.35 -33.56 -0.90
N GLU A 52 -11.23 -34.16 -1.70
CA GLU A 52 -12.33 -33.50 -2.40
C GLU A 52 -13.28 -32.88 -1.38
N LYS A 53 -12.81 -31.88 -0.63
CA LYS A 53 -13.71 -30.95 0.01
C LYS A 53 -14.38 -30.23 -1.13
N LYS A 54 -15.67 -30.53 -1.31
CA LYS A 54 -16.64 -29.73 -2.05
C LYS A 54 -16.63 -28.31 -1.48
N LYS A 55 -15.57 -27.57 -1.78
CA LYS A 55 -15.51 -26.13 -1.64
C LYS A 55 -16.56 -25.65 -2.62
N GLU A 56 -17.58 -25.01 -2.09
CA GLU A 56 -18.44 -24.13 -2.85
C GLU A 56 -17.48 -23.13 -3.52
N SER A 57 -17.11 -23.45 -4.75
CA SER A 57 -16.17 -22.68 -5.53
C SER A 57 -16.88 -21.36 -5.79
N VAL A 58 -16.46 -20.30 -5.10
CA VAL A 58 -16.49 -18.99 -5.72
C VAL A 58 -15.62 -19.14 -6.95
N GLU A 59 -16.30 -19.40 -8.06
CA GLU A 59 -15.72 -19.53 -9.38
C GLU A 59 -15.06 -18.18 -9.67
N ILE A 60 -13.76 -18.07 -9.37
CA ILE A 60 -12.94 -17.02 -9.96
C ILE A 60 -12.81 -17.45 -11.42
N LYS A 61 -13.86 -17.13 -12.19
CA LYS A 61 -13.83 -17.24 -13.65
C LYS A 61 -12.50 -16.63 -14.06
N PRO A 62 -11.62 -17.37 -14.77
CA PRO A 62 -10.48 -16.76 -15.42
C PRO A 62 -11.04 -15.58 -16.18
N LYS A 63 -10.67 -14.34 -15.80
CA LYS A 63 -11.01 -13.18 -16.61
C LYS A 63 -10.53 -13.55 -18.00
N GLU A 64 -11.46 -13.77 -18.93
CA GLU A 64 -11.14 -13.96 -20.33
C GLU A 64 -10.11 -12.89 -20.65
N LYS A 65 -8.99 -13.29 -21.27
CA LYS A 65 -8.02 -12.33 -21.79
C LYS A 65 -8.69 -11.63 -22.96
N VAL A 66 -9.62 -10.73 -22.65
CA VAL A 66 -10.16 -9.76 -23.59
C VAL A 66 -8.95 -9.01 -24.07
N ASN A 67 -8.66 -9.13 -25.37
CA ASN A 67 -7.59 -8.41 -26.01
C ASN A 67 -7.97 -6.93 -26.02
N GLN A 68 -7.73 -6.26 -24.89
CA GLN A 68 -8.12 -4.88 -24.65
C GLN A 68 -7.13 -3.98 -25.37
N GLU A 69 -7.58 -3.35 -26.45
CA GLU A 69 -6.79 -2.36 -27.18
C GLU A 69 -6.57 -1.13 -26.28
N ILE A 70 -5.31 -0.86 -25.93
CA ILE A 70 -4.92 0.32 -25.16
C ILE A 70 -4.60 1.44 -26.13
N ILE A 71 -5.37 2.52 -26.07
CA ILE A 71 -5.22 3.69 -26.96
C ILE A 71 -4.90 4.96 -26.16
N ASN A 72 -4.46 6.00 -26.86
CA ASN A 72 -4.42 7.34 -26.29
C ASN A 72 -5.85 7.85 -26.12
N GLY A 73 -6.19 8.33 -24.94
CA GLY A 73 -7.49 8.92 -24.65
C GLY A 73 -7.42 9.82 -23.43
N PHE A 74 -8.49 9.86 -22.66
CA PHE A 74 -8.68 10.76 -21.55
C PHE A 74 -9.34 10.06 -20.37
N ARG A 75 -8.98 10.49 -19.17
CA ARG A 75 -9.67 10.15 -17.91
C ARG A 75 -10.01 11.43 -17.16
N ILE A 76 -10.88 11.33 -16.17
CA ILE A 76 -11.18 12.45 -15.29
C ILE A 76 -10.44 12.23 -13.98
N GLN A 77 -9.50 13.12 -13.65
CA GLN A 77 -8.84 13.11 -12.36
C GLN A 77 -9.76 13.74 -11.32
N ILE A 78 -10.04 12.99 -10.26
CA ILE A 78 -11.02 13.35 -9.23
C ILE A 78 -10.34 14.02 -8.04
N ALA A 79 -9.29 13.37 -7.51
CA ALA A 79 -8.57 13.81 -6.32
C ALA A 79 -7.14 13.26 -6.30
N MET A 80 -6.33 13.81 -5.40
CA MET A 80 -4.98 13.34 -5.08
C MET A 80 -4.80 13.36 -3.56
N THR A 81 -4.26 12.28 -2.99
CA THR A 81 -3.98 12.18 -1.55
C THR A 81 -2.64 11.49 -1.30
N LYS A 82 -2.04 11.68 -0.13
CA LYS A 82 -0.85 10.91 0.30
C LYS A 82 -1.23 9.59 1.00
N GLU A 83 -2.48 9.47 1.44
CA GLU A 83 -2.96 8.35 2.25
C GLU A 83 -3.73 7.35 1.38
N ILE A 84 -3.27 6.09 1.36
CA ILE A 84 -3.94 5.03 0.58
C ILE A 84 -5.36 4.74 1.07
N ASN A 85 -5.61 4.89 2.38
CA ASN A 85 -6.93 4.66 2.95
C ASN A 85 -7.96 5.67 2.43
N GLU A 86 -7.59 6.94 2.35
CA GLU A 86 -8.45 7.98 1.78
C GLU A 86 -8.70 7.73 0.30
N ALA A 87 -7.67 7.35 -0.48
CA ALA A 87 -7.82 7.01 -1.89
C ALA A 87 -8.80 5.85 -2.10
N ASN A 88 -8.75 4.82 -1.25
CA ASN A 88 -9.66 3.68 -1.30
C ASN A 88 -11.10 4.05 -0.92
N THR A 89 -11.30 4.92 0.08
CA THR A 89 -12.62 5.46 0.41
C THR A 89 -13.23 6.19 -0.79
N ILE A 90 -12.49 7.13 -1.38
CA ILE A 90 -12.94 7.87 -2.57
C ILE A 90 -13.24 6.90 -3.73
N LYS A 91 -12.39 5.89 -3.94
CA LYS A 91 -12.62 4.88 -4.97
C LYS A 91 -13.94 4.15 -4.78
N ASN A 92 -14.22 3.69 -3.56
CA ASN A 92 -15.45 2.94 -3.26
C ASN A 92 -16.69 3.82 -3.45
N ASP A 93 -16.61 5.09 -3.04
CA ASP A 93 -17.69 6.06 -3.27
C ASP A 93 -17.95 6.26 -4.76
N LEU A 94 -16.89 6.41 -5.57
CA LEU A 94 -17.00 6.57 -7.01
C LEU A 94 -17.58 5.33 -7.71
N ILE A 95 -17.22 4.12 -7.27
CA ILE A 95 -17.79 2.87 -7.82
C ILE A 95 -19.31 2.83 -7.57
N ASN A 96 -19.74 3.24 -6.37
CA ASN A 96 -21.16 3.30 -6.03
C ASN A 96 -21.92 4.39 -6.81
N LEU A 97 -21.30 5.55 -7.02
CA LEU A 97 -21.90 6.66 -7.74
C LEU A 97 -21.91 6.47 -9.28
N PHE A 98 -20.91 5.77 -9.82
CA PHE A 98 -20.68 5.61 -11.26
C PHE A 98 -20.36 4.14 -11.62
N PRO A 99 -21.31 3.20 -11.48
CA PRO A 99 -21.06 1.78 -11.67
C PRO A 99 -20.62 1.40 -13.10
N GLU A 100 -20.97 2.20 -14.10
CA GLU A 100 -20.60 1.99 -15.52
C GLU A 100 -19.15 2.43 -15.84
N GLN A 101 -18.51 3.15 -14.93
CA GLN A 101 -17.18 3.73 -15.14
C GLN A 101 -16.13 3.01 -14.30
N ASN A 102 -14.97 2.80 -14.91
CA ASN A 102 -13.83 2.24 -14.21
C ASN A 102 -13.18 3.28 -13.30
N VAL A 103 -12.79 2.89 -12.09
CA VAL A 103 -12.08 3.75 -11.13
C VAL A 103 -10.66 3.24 -10.91
N TYR A 104 -9.69 4.14 -11.07
CA TYR A 104 -8.27 3.85 -10.98
C TYR A 104 -7.64 4.62 -9.82
N VAL A 105 -6.78 3.94 -9.07
CA VAL A 105 -5.90 4.56 -8.07
C VAL A 105 -4.48 4.34 -8.56
N ILE A 106 -3.78 5.43 -8.89
CA ILE A 106 -2.44 5.41 -9.47
C ILE A 106 -1.50 6.01 -8.45
N PHE A 107 -0.48 5.26 -8.03
CA PHE A 107 0.56 5.78 -7.17
C PHE A 107 1.63 6.47 -8.01
N GLU A 108 1.83 7.76 -7.78
CA GLU A 108 2.90 8.56 -8.32
C GLU A 108 3.51 9.36 -7.17
N SER A 109 4.70 8.94 -6.72
CA SER A 109 5.30 9.43 -5.48
C SER A 109 5.26 10.96 -5.36
N PRO A 110 4.78 11.52 -4.23
CA PRO A 110 4.29 10.85 -3.01
C PRO A 110 2.75 10.67 -2.95
N TYR A 111 2.04 10.74 -4.08
CA TYR A 111 0.58 10.83 -4.12
C TYR A 111 -0.10 9.62 -4.78
N TYR A 112 -1.30 9.31 -4.30
CA TYR A 112 -2.30 8.48 -4.96
C TYR A 112 -3.25 9.38 -5.74
N LYS A 113 -3.24 9.25 -7.07
CA LYS A 113 -4.16 9.94 -7.99
C LYS A 113 -5.39 9.05 -8.22
N ILE A 114 -6.58 9.60 -8.02
CA ILE A 114 -7.84 8.90 -8.28
C ILE A 114 -8.38 9.38 -9.62
N ARG A 115 -8.56 8.45 -10.58
CA ARG A 115 -9.07 8.73 -11.93
C ARG A 115 -10.31 7.90 -12.24
N LEU A 116 -11.22 8.48 -13.00
CA LEU A 116 -12.51 7.91 -13.37
C LEU A 116 -12.66 7.82 -14.89
N GLY A 117 -13.19 6.69 -15.35
CA GLY A 117 -13.63 6.43 -16.72
C GLY A 117 -12.50 6.12 -17.68
N ASP A 118 -12.90 5.74 -18.89
CA ASP A 118 -12.04 5.52 -20.06
C ASP A 118 -12.71 6.21 -21.25
N PHE A 119 -12.17 7.35 -21.69
CA PHE A 119 -12.76 8.17 -22.74
C PHE A 119 -11.84 8.24 -23.96
N THR A 120 -12.36 7.96 -25.15
CA THR A 120 -11.62 8.10 -26.41
C THR A 120 -11.34 9.56 -26.73
N ASP A 121 -12.35 10.41 -26.52
CA ASP A 121 -12.35 11.81 -26.92
C ASP A 121 -12.49 12.74 -25.73
N LYS A 122 -11.75 13.86 -25.75
CA LYS A 122 -11.78 14.88 -24.68
C LYS A 122 -13.19 15.42 -24.45
N GLU A 123 -14.00 15.58 -25.50
CA GLU A 123 -15.37 16.04 -25.40
C GLU A 123 -16.27 15.10 -24.60
N SER A 124 -16.09 13.78 -24.75
CA SER A 124 -16.86 12.80 -24.01
C SER A 124 -16.56 12.85 -22.51
N ALA A 125 -15.29 13.02 -22.14
CA ALA A 125 -14.88 13.25 -20.76
C ALA A 125 -15.45 14.57 -20.21
N ASN A 126 -15.40 15.66 -20.99
CA ASN A 126 -15.94 16.96 -20.59
C ASN A 126 -17.46 16.93 -20.36
N ARG A 127 -18.21 16.14 -21.14
CA ARG A 127 -19.66 15.98 -20.94
C ARG A 127 -20.00 15.31 -19.60
N MET A 128 -19.11 14.46 -19.08
CA MET A 128 -19.31 13.81 -17.79
C MET A 128 -18.92 14.69 -16.59
N LEU A 129 -18.05 15.68 -16.81
CA LEU A 129 -17.51 16.51 -15.75
C LEU A 129 -18.57 17.23 -14.89
N PRO A 130 -19.64 17.83 -15.45
CA PRO A 130 -20.70 18.46 -14.65
C PRO A 130 -21.35 17.50 -13.66
N ASN A 131 -21.66 16.26 -14.08
CA ASN A 131 -22.26 15.26 -13.19
C ASN A 131 -21.32 14.92 -12.03
N ILE A 132 -20.02 14.81 -12.28
CA ILE A 132 -19.01 14.57 -11.24
C ILE A 132 -18.93 15.74 -10.25
N VAL A 133 -18.96 16.97 -10.76
CA VAL A 133 -18.96 18.19 -9.94
C VAL A 133 -20.22 18.29 -9.07
N ASP A 134 -21.38 17.95 -9.63
CA ASP A 134 -22.66 17.93 -8.92
C ASP A 134 -22.69 16.90 -7.78
N LYS A 135 -21.91 15.81 -7.89
CA LYS A 135 -21.71 14.83 -6.80
C LYS A 135 -20.72 15.28 -5.73
N GLY A 136 -20.15 16.49 -5.85
CA GLY A 136 -19.28 17.09 -4.83
C GLY A 136 -17.80 17.14 -5.20
N TYR A 137 -17.38 16.52 -6.30
CA TYR A 137 -15.98 16.52 -6.75
C TYR A 137 -15.67 17.75 -7.61
N LYS A 138 -15.75 18.94 -7.00
CA LYS A 138 -15.61 20.24 -7.67
C LYS A 138 -14.23 20.47 -8.28
N SER A 139 -13.21 19.83 -7.73
CA SER A 139 -11.83 19.92 -8.20
C SER A 139 -11.51 18.95 -9.32
N ALA A 140 -12.50 18.25 -9.90
CA ALA A 140 -12.23 17.27 -10.95
C ALA A 140 -11.85 17.93 -12.28
N TRP A 141 -10.97 17.30 -13.06
CA TRP A 141 -10.59 17.78 -14.40
C TRP A 141 -10.21 16.65 -15.35
N VAL A 142 -10.33 16.91 -16.66
CA VAL A 142 -9.96 15.95 -17.70
C VAL A 142 -8.44 15.94 -17.90
N VAL A 143 -7.85 14.75 -17.91
CA VAL A 143 -6.42 14.50 -18.16
C VAL A 143 -6.21 13.51 -19.31
N PRO A 144 -5.19 13.70 -20.15
CA PRO A 144 -4.81 12.69 -21.14
C PRO A 144 -4.23 11.45 -20.43
N ASP A 145 -4.58 10.26 -20.92
CA ASP A 145 -4.11 8.99 -20.37
C ASP A 145 -4.19 7.85 -21.40
N LYS A 146 -3.62 6.70 -21.06
CA LYS A 146 -3.81 5.44 -21.79
C LYS A 146 -5.07 4.75 -21.29
N VAL A 147 -6.08 4.65 -22.15
CA VAL A 147 -7.40 4.12 -21.81
C VAL A 147 -7.66 2.80 -22.54
N VAL A 148 -8.48 1.96 -21.93
CA VAL A 148 -8.98 0.74 -22.59
C VAL A 148 -10.12 1.16 -23.51
N LYS A 149 -9.98 0.85 -24.80
CA LYS A 149 -11.07 1.02 -25.75
C LYS A 149 -12.14 -0.03 -25.45
N LYS A 150 -13.31 0.42 -25.01
CA LYS A 150 -14.50 -0.42 -24.84
C LYS A 150 -15.09 -0.80 -26.19
#